data_AF-A0A7S3FMK6-F1
#
_entry.id   AF-A0A7S3FMK6-F1
#
_cell.length_a   1.000
_cell.length_b   1.000
_cell.length_c   1.000
_cell.angle_alpha   90.00
_cell.angle_beta   90.00
_cell.angle_gamma   90.00
#
_symmetry.space_group_name_H-M   'P 1'
#
loop_
_entity.id
_entity.type
_entity.pdbx_description
1 polymer ?
#
loop_
_entity_poly.entity_id
_entity_poly.type
_entity_poly.pdbx_seq_one_letter_code
_entity_poly.pdbx_strand_id
1 'polypeptide(L)'
;NASHVIMVKLAKCHGWLLLHRSFHGKIESLRKEGKVLDASLRVLESLYHLFTISHIEDSLGDFLEGGVLAPSQSQMIHEATQALLLKLRPEVVCLVDAFAHDDYSLNSAIGAYDGDVYNRLYEMAKRSPFNDTQEGPAWDDLLKPFLIRRGRKAKL
;
A
#
# COMPACT_ATOMS: atom_id res chain seq x y z
N ASN A 1 -8.60 33.69 1.02
CA ASN A 1 -8.84 32.33 1.58
C ASN A 1 -9.44 31.34 0.59
N ALA A 2 -10.58 31.59 -0.07
CA ALA A 2 -11.19 30.62 -1.00
C ALA A 2 -10.32 30.26 -2.23
N SER A 3 -9.55 31.22 -2.76
CA SER A 3 -8.63 31.01 -3.89
C SER A 3 -7.48 30.03 -3.59
N HIS A 4 -7.05 29.92 -2.33
CA HIS A 4 -5.93 29.04 -1.95
C HIS A 4 -6.30 27.56 -2.07
N VAL A 5 -7.53 27.19 -1.75
CA VAL A 5 -7.99 25.79 -1.85
C VAL A 5 -7.97 25.33 -3.31
N ILE A 6 -8.44 26.18 -4.22
CA ILE A 6 -8.44 25.90 -5.67
C ILE A 6 -7.00 25.83 -6.21
N MET A 7 -6.12 26.73 -5.79
CA MET A 7 -4.71 26.70 -6.20
C MET A 7 -3.99 25.42 -5.73
N VAL A 8 -4.25 24.95 -4.50
CA VAL A 8 -3.71 23.68 -4.01
C VAL A 8 -4.25 22.50 -4.82
N LYS A 9 -5.54 22.50 -5.14
CA LYS A 9 -6.16 21.46 -5.98
C LYS A 9 -5.52 21.43 -7.38
N LEU A 10 -5.36 22.60 -8.01
CA LEU A 10 -4.70 22.74 -9.31
C LEU A 10 -3.24 22.24 -9.28
N ALA A 11 -2.49 22.61 -8.24
CA ALA A 11 -1.10 22.15 -8.07
C ALA A 11 -1.03 20.62 -7.94
N LYS A 12 -1.95 19.99 -7.20
CA LYS A 12 -2.06 18.53 -7.11
C LYS A 12 -2.37 17.90 -8.46
N CYS A 13 -3.37 18.40 -9.18
CA CYS A 13 -3.71 17.92 -10.52
C CYS A 13 -2.52 18.03 -11.50
N HIS A 14 -1.76 19.12 -11.42
CA HIS A 14 -0.54 19.27 -12.21
C HIS A 14 0.53 18.24 -11.85
N GLY A 15 0.74 17.98 -10.55
CA GLY A 15 1.64 16.93 -10.08
C GLY A 15 1.26 15.55 -10.63
N TRP A 16 -0.03 15.20 -10.57
CA TRP A 16 -0.54 13.97 -11.17
C TRP A 16 -0.31 13.88 -12.68
N LEU A 17 -0.56 14.97 -13.42
CA LEU A 17 -0.28 15.03 -14.85
C LEU A 17 1.20 14.75 -15.16
N LEU A 18 2.12 15.31 -14.36
CA LEU A 18 3.55 15.06 -14.52
C LEU A 18 3.92 13.60 -14.23
N LEU A 19 3.32 12.99 -13.20
CA LEU A 19 3.53 11.58 -12.88
C LEU A 19 3.06 10.66 -14.02
N HIS A 20 1.84 10.85 -14.52
CA HIS A 20 1.30 10.07 -15.65
C HIS A 20 2.17 10.23 -16.91
N ARG A 21 2.56 11.46 -17.25
CA ARG A 21 3.44 11.73 -18.40
C ARG A 21 4.82 11.10 -18.24
N SER A 22 5.40 11.17 -17.05
CA SER A 22 6.73 10.61 -16.78
C SER A 22 6.71 9.09 -16.85
N PHE A 23 5.70 8.45 -16.27
CA PHE A 23 5.55 7.00 -16.32
C PHE A 23 5.35 6.52 -17.75
N HIS A 24 4.35 7.04 -18.46
CA HIS A 24 4.12 6.69 -19.86
C HIS A 24 5.36 6.97 -20.73
N GLY A 25 5.98 8.14 -20.57
CA GLY A 25 7.19 8.50 -21.31
C GLY A 25 8.34 7.52 -21.08
N LYS A 26 8.47 7.01 -19.84
CA LYS A 26 9.49 6.00 -19.52
C LYS A 26 9.21 4.65 -20.17
N ILE A 27 7.95 4.18 -20.17
CA ILE A 27 7.56 2.95 -20.87
C ILE A 27 7.89 3.04 -22.36
N GLU A 28 7.56 4.17 -23.00
CA GLU A 28 7.85 4.40 -24.42
C GLU A 28 9.35 4.48 -24.73
N SER A 29 10.15 5.07 -23.83
CA SER A 29 11.61 5.06 -23.94
C SER A 29 12.15 3.62 -23.91
N LEU A 30 11.69 2.82 -22.94
CA LEU A 30 12.12 1.43 -22.79
C LEU A 30 11.73 0.58 -23.99
N ARG A 31 10.53 0.80 -24.55
CA ARG A 31 10.06 0.17 -25.78
C ARG A 31 10.97 0.49 -26.97
N LYS A 32 11.42 1.74 -27.12
CA LYS A 32 12.33 2.16 -28.20
C LYS A 32 13.75 1.64 -28.03
N GLU A 33 14.24 1.55 -26.79
CA GLU A 33 15.58 1.04 -26.49
C GLU A 33 15.72 -0.46 -26.79
N GLY A 34 14.63 -1.23 -26.77
CA GLY A 34 14.62 -2.66 -27.12
C GLY A 34 15.41 -3.56 -26.16
N LYS A 35 15.81 -3.04 -24.99
CA LYS A 35 16.59 -3.76 -23.97
C LYS A 35 15.74 -4.55 -22.98
N VAL A 36 14.44 -4.24 -22.93
CA VAL A 36 13.49 -4.86 -22.01
C VAL A 36 12.66 -5.89 -22.75
N LEU A 37 12.45 -7.04 -22.11
CA LEU A 37 11.57 -8.08 -22.66
C LEU A 37 10.16 -7.54 -22.87
N ASP A 38 9.56 -7.90 -24.00
CA ASP A 38 8.20 -7.49 -24.37
C ASP A 38 7.15 -7.95 -23.32
N ALA A 39 7.40 -9.08 -22.66
CA ALA A 39 6.58 -9.52 -21.53
C ALA A 39 6.60 -8.52 -20.35
N SER A 40 7.79 -8.06 -19.94
CA SER A 40 7.93 -7.08 -18.86
C SER A 40 7.32 -5.73 -19.23
N LEU A 41 7.44 -5.30 -20.50
CA LEU A 41 6.78 -4.09 -20.99
C LEU A 41 5.26 -4.18 -20.85
N ARG A 42 4.63 -5.30 -21.23
CA ARG A 42 3.18 -5.51 -21.06
C ARG A 42 2.72 -5.45 -19.61
N VAL A 43 3.54 -5.96 -18.67
CA VAL A 43 3.25 -5.87 -17.24
C VAL A 43 3.33 -4.42 -16.77
N LEU A 44 4.38 -3.69 -17.15
CA LEU A 44 4.55 -2.26 -16.83
C LEU A 44 3.42 -1.41 -17.42
N GLU A 45 2.96 -1.70 -18.63
CA GLU A 45 1.78 -1.05 -19.23
C GLU A 45 0.49 -1.33 -18.46
N SER A 46 0.29 -2.58 -18.05
CA SER A 46 -0.87 -2.95 -17.24
C SER A 46 -0.83 -2.24 -15.87
N LEU A 47 0.36 -2.10 -15.28
CA LEU A 47 0.58 -1.34 -14.05
C LEU A 47 0.33 0.16 -14.24
N TYR A 48 0.77 0.73 -15.36
CA TYR A 48 0.46 2.13 -15.72
C TYR A 48 -1.04 2.34 -15.88
N HIS A 49 -1.76 1.45 -16.59
CA HIS A 49 -3.21 1.54 -16.71
C HIS A 49 -3.90 1.47 -15.35
N LEU A 50 -3.48 0.56 -14.45
CA LEU A 50 -4.02 0.48 -13.11
C LEU A 50 -3.76 1.78 -12.33
N PHE A 51 -2.52 2.30 -12.37
CA PHE A 51 -2.14 3.55 -11.74
C PHE A 51 -3.00 4.74 -12.23
N THR A 52 -3.26 4.82 -13.54
CA THR A 52 -4.11 5.87 -14.12
C THR A 52 -5.57 5.72 -13.73
N ILE A 53 -6.14 4.52 -13.86
CA ILE A 53 -7.55 4.29 -13.57
C ILE A 53 -7.82 4.47 -12.07
N SER A 54 -6.98 3.96 -11.17
CA SER A 54 -7.15 4.16 -9.72
C SER A 54 -7.09 5.64 -9.33
N HIS A 55 -6.18 6.43 -9.94
CA HIS A 55 -6.16 7.88 -9.70
C HIS A 55 -7.44 8.58 -10.19
N ILE A 56 -7.97 8.18 -11.36
CA ILE A 56 -9.23 8.71 -11.89
C ILE A 56 -10.39 8.32 -10.97
N GLU A 57 -10.42 7.08 -10.49
CA GLU A 57 -11.43 6.56 -9.56
C GLU A 57 -11.43 7.34 -8.23
N ASP A 58 -10.26 7.62 -7.65
CA ASP A 58 -10.12 8.43 -6.43
C ASP A 58 -10.58 9.88 -6.62
N SER A 59 -10.46 10.41 -7.85
CA SER A 59 -10.81 11.79 -8.19
C SER A 59 -12.08 11.89 -9.04
N LEU A 60 -12.94 10.85 -9.03
CA LEU A 60 -14.03 10.68 -9.98
C LEU A 60 -15.00 11.88 -10.00
N GLY A 61 -15.28 12.46 -8.84
CA GLY A 61 -16.14 13.65 -8.72
C GLY A 61 -15.66 14.82 -9.58
N ASP A 62 -14.35 15.08 -9.61
CA ASP A 62 -13.77 16.19 -10.37
C ASP A 62 -13.90 15.98 -11.88
N PHE A 63 -13.75 14.74 -12.33
CA PHE A 63 -13.89 14.38 -13.75
C PHE A 63 -15.35 14.42 -14.23
N LEU A 64 -16.29 14.06 -13.36
CA LEU A 64 -17.72 14.16 -13.62
C LEU A 64 -18.19 15.63 -13.62
N GLU A 65 -17.80 16.41 -12.62
CA GLU A 65 -18.11 17.85 -12.54
C GLU A 65 -17.53 18.63 -13.72
N GLY A 66 -16.31 18.27 -14.15
CA GLY A 66 -15.65 18.85 -15.32
C GLY A 66 -16.23 18.41 -16.67
N GLY A 67 -17.20 17.49 -16.69
CA GLY A 67 -17.79 16.95 -17.92
C GLY A 67 -16.81 16.15 -18.79
N VAL A 68 -15.67 15.73 -18.22
CA VAL A 68 -14.67 14.90 -18.90
C VAL A 68 -15.15 13.45 -18.97
N LEU A 69 -15.87 13.01 -17.95
CA LEU A 69 -16.49 11.69 -17.89
C LEU A 69 -18.01 11.81 -17.78
N ALA A 70 -18.70 10.88 -18.45
CA ALA A 70 -20.13 10.67 -18.25
C ALA A 70 -20.38 9.75 -17.04
N PRO A 71 -21.52 9.87 -16.35
CA PRO A 71 -21.88 8.97 -15.25
C PRO A 71 -21.90 7.49 -15.64
N SER A 72 -22.18 7.13 -16.90
CA SER A 72 -22.11 5.74 -17.35
C SER A 72 -20.68 5.19 -17.40
N GLN A 73 -19.67 6.07 -17.55
CA GLN A 73 -18.27 5.69 -17.63
C GLN A 73 -17.66 5.42 -16.24
N SER A 74 -18.28 5.88 -15.15
CA SER A 74 -17.80 5.54 -13.80
C SER A 74 -17.88 4.05 -13.53
N GLN A 75 -18.98 3.40 -13.94
CA GLN A 75 -19.12 1.96 -13.81
C GLN A 75 -18.04 1.23 -14.63
N MET A 76 -17.77 1.69 -15.85
CA MET A 76 -16.71 1.12 -16.68
C MET A 76 -15.32 1.24 -16.04
N ILE A 77 -15.05 2.34 -15.33
CA ILE A 77 -13.80 2.55 -14.58
C ILE A 77 -13.67 1.50 -13.47
N HIS A 78 -14.70 1.30 -12.66
CA HIS A 78 -14.69 0.28 -11.59
C HIS A 78 -14.46 -1.14 -12.14
N GLU A 79 -15.15 -1.48 -13.23
CA GLU A 79 -14.98 -2.78 -13.90
C GLU A 79 -13.57 -2.95 -14.47
N ALA A 80 -13.01 -1.89 -15.06
CA ALA A 80 -11.64 -1.88 -15.57
C ALA A 80 -10.60 -2.01 -14.44
N THR A 81 -10.78 -1.33 -13.30
CA THR A 81 -9.93 -1.49 -12.11
C THR A 81 -9.90 -2.94 -11.66
N GLN A 82 -11.07 -3.58 -11.51
CA GLN A 82 -11.15 -4.99 -11.09
C GLN A 82 -10.49 -5.94 -12.09
N ALA A 83 -10.71 -5.73 -13.40
CA ALA A 83 -10.10 -6.54 -14.44
C ALA A 83 -8.56 -6.41 -14.44
N LEU A 84 -8.03 -5.20 -14.24
CA LEU A 84 -6.59 -4.96 -14.16
C LEU A 84 -5.96 -5.57 -12.91
N LEU A 85 -6.64 -5.48 -11.75
CA LEU A 85 -6.19 -6.12 -10.51
C LEU A 85 -6.09 -7.64 -10.67
N LEU A 86 -7.10 -8.27 -11.29
CA LEU A 86 -7.08 -9.71 -11.58
C LEU A 86 -5.95 -10.08 -12.55
N LYS A 87 -5.73 -9.25 -13.57
CA LYS A 87 -4.66 -9.46 -14.56
C LYS A 87 -3.26 -9.34 -13.96
N LEU A 88 -3.04 -8.39 -13.05
CA LEU A 88 -1.74 -8.15 -12.44
C LEU A 88 -1.45 -9.07 -11.26
N ARG A 89 -2.47 -9.64 -10.59
CA ARG A 89 -2.31 -10.53 -9.44
C ARG A 89 -1.18 -11.57 -9.55
N PRO A 90 -1.03 -12.35 -10.64
CA PRO A 90 0.06 -13.32 -10.75
C PRO A 90 1.46 -12.69 -10.84
N GLU A 91 1.57 -11.44 -11.27
CA GLU A 91 2.83 -10.72 -11.48
C GLU A 91 3.30 -9.93 -10.25
N VAL A 92 2.42 -9.72 -9.25
CA VAL A 92 2.70 -8.81 -8.13
C VAL A 92 3.94 -9.20 -7.34
N VAL A 93 4.14 -10.50 -7.07
CA VAL A 93 5.32 -10.99 -6.35
C VAL A 93 6.60 -10.66 -7.14
N CYS A 94 6.63 -10.98 -8.43
CA CYS A 94 7.76 -10.66 -9.31
C CYS A 94 8.02 -9.14 -9.40
N LEU A 95 6.97 -8.32 -9.39
CA LEU A 95 7.10 -6.86 -9.41
C LEU A 95 7.74 -6.30 -8.15
N VAL A 96 7.39 -6.81 -6.97
CA VAL A 96 7.99 -6.37 -5.71
C VAL A 96 9.40 -6.94 -5.53
N ASP A 97 9.64 -8.18 -5.98
CA ASP A 97 10.96 -8.81 -5.96
C ASP A 97 11.95 -8.09 -6.88
N ALA A 98 11.48 -7.44 -7.95
CA ALA A 98 12.31 -6.66 -8.86
C ALA A 98 12.98 -5.45 -8.21
N PHE A 99 12.51 -4.99 -7.04
CA PHE A 99 13.22 -3.96 -6.25
C PHE A 99 14.48 -4.50 -5.57
N ALA A 100 14.64 -5.82 -5.47
CA ALA A 100 15.83 -6.48 -4.93
C ALA A 100 16.22 -6.00 -3.52
N HIS A 101 15.22 -5.77 -2.66
CA HIS A 101 15.46 -5.50 -1.24
C HIS A 101 15.88 -6.78 -0.52
N ASP A 102 17.01 -6.73 0.20
CA ASP A 102 17.42 -7.82 1.05
C ASP A 102 16.66 -7.80 2.38
N ASP A 103 16.51 -8.98 3.00
CA ASP A 103 15.79 -9.16 4.27
C ASP A 103 16.34 -8.27 5.41
N TYR A 104 17.62 -7.93 5.39
CA TYR A 104 18.23 -7.07 6.40
C TYR A 104 17.79 -5.61 6.22
N SER A 105 17.77 -5.12 4.98
CA SER A 105 17.25 -3.79 4.65
C SER A 105 15.74 -3.67 4.91
N LEU A 106 14.98 -4.72 4.59
CA LEU A 106 13.52 -4.73 4.74
C LEU A 106 13.09 -4.88 6.20
N ASN A 107 13.88 -5.62 7.01
CA ASN A 107 13.68 -5.83 8.44
C ASN A 107 12.21 -6.13 8.82
N SER A 108 11.57 -7.01 8.05
CA SER A 108 10.15 -7.32 8.17
C SER A 108 9.94 -8.83 8.24
N ALA A 109 9.31 -9.32 9.31
CA ALA A 109 8.89 -10.72 9.38
C ALA A 109 7.84 -11.08 8.32
N ILE A 110 6.92 -10.15 8.00
CA ILE A 110 5.83 -10.40 7.04
C ILE A 110 6.36 -10.34 5.60
N GLY A 111 7.36 -9.51 5.35
CA GLY A 111 8.00 -9.38 4.04
C GLY A 111 9.18 -10.32 3.80
N ALA A 112 9.32 -11.38 4.61
CA ALA A 112 10.46 -12.29 4.49
C ALA A 112 10.50 -13.00 3.14
N TYR A 113 11.67 -12.98 2.48
CA TYR A 113 11.85 -13.57 1.14
C TYR A 113 11.56 -15.08 1.09
N ASP A 114 11.87 -15.81 2.17
CA ASP A 114 11.65 -17.27 2.29
C ASP A 114 10.19 -17.65 2.57
N GLY A 115 9.32 -16.66 2.84
CA GLY A 115 7.93 -16.87 3.21
C GLY A 115 7.72 -17.46 4.61
N ASP A 116 8.76 -17.59 5.44
CA ASP A 116 8.64 -18.12 6.81
C ASP A 116 8.17 -17.05 7.81
N VAL A 117 6.99 -16.49 7.53
CA VAL A 117 6.43 -15.35 8.24
C VAL A 117 6.17 -15.67 9.72
N TYR A 118 5.61 -16.85 10.01
CA TYR A 118 5.12 -17.17 11.35
C TYR A 118 6.27 -17.38 12.35
N ASN A 119 7.31 -18.13 11.97
CA ASN A 119 8.47 -18.32 12.85
C ASN A 119 9.24 -17.02 13.05
N ARG A 120 9.43 -16.23 12.00
CA ARG A 120 10.10 -14.92 12.11
C ARG A 120 9.33 -13.95 12.99
N LEU A 121 8.00 -13.90 12.85
CA LEU A 121 7.15 -13.04 13.70
C LEU A 121 7.24 -13.47 15.17
N TYR A 122 7.23 -14.78 15.44
CA TYR A 122 7.39 -15.32 16.77
C TYR A 122 8.74 -14.99 17.39
N GLU A 123 9.84 -15.15 16.65
CA GLU A 123 11.19 -14.80 17.10
C GLU A 123 11.36 -13.29 17.30
N MET A 124 10.77 -12.46 16.43
CA MET A 124 10.75 -11.01 16.63
C MET A 124 9.98 -10.61 17.88
N ALA A 125 8.79 -11.21 18.11
CA ALA A 125 8.00 -10.94 19.30
C ALA A 125 8.75 -11.33 20.57
N LYS A 126 9.38 -12.52 20.60
CA LYS A 126 10.21 -12.97 21.73
C LYS A 126 11.33 -12.00 22.10
N ARG A 127 11.99 -11.41 21.10
CA ARG A 127 13.09 -10.45 21.30
C ARG A 127 12.64 -9.06 21.77
N SER A 128 11.33 -8.83 21.90
CA SER A 128 10.81 -7.59 22.46
C SER A 128 11.27 -7.43 23.91
N PRO A 129 11.79 -6.25 24.31
CA PRO A 129 12.21 -5.97 25.70
C PRO A 129 11.10 -6.21 26.73
N PHE A 130 9.83 -6.13 26.32
CA PHE A 130 8.69 -6.40 27.20
C PHE A 130 8.54 -7.87 27.59
N ASN A 131 9.23 -8.79 26.91
CA ASN A 131 9.19 -10.22 27.14
C ASN A 131 10.42 -10.75 27.91
N ASP A 132 11.33 -9.87 28.34
CA ASP A 132 12.50 -10.26 29.14
C ASP A 132 12.11 -10.80 30.52
N THR A 133 10.96 -10.35 31.04
CA THR A 133 10.39 -10.81 32.31
C THR A 133 9.02 -11.43 32.09
N GLN A 134 8.71 -12.50 32.82
CA GLN A 134 7.40 -13.15 32.78
C GLN A 134 6.27 -12.21 33.23
N GLU A 135 6.58 -11.34 34.21
CA GLU A 135 5.68 -10.33 34.72
C GLU A 135 6.11 -8.97 34.17
N GLY A 136 5.16 -8.20 33.63
CA GLY A 136 5.44 -6.87 33.08
C GLY A 136 5.77 -5.86 34.18
N PRO A 137 6.39 -4.71 33.85
CA PRO A 137 6.89 -3.74 34.83
C PRO A 137 5.79 -3.13 35.72
N ALA A 138 4.53 -3.15 35.29
CA ALA A 138 3.39 -2.65 36.06
C ALA A 138 2.74 -3.71 36.98
N TRP A 139 3.25 -4.95 36.99
CA TRP A 139 2.59 -6.04 37.68
C TRP A 139 2.57 -5.87 39.21
N ASP A 140 3.74 -5.76 39.84
CA ASP A 140 3.82 -5.71 41.31
C ASP A 140 3.27 -4.39 41.90
N ASP A 141 3.53 -3.26 41.25
CA ASP A 141 3.19 -1.94 41.80
C ASP A 141 1.71 -1.56 41.61
N LEU A 142 1.12 -1.95 40.48
CA LEU A 142 -0.22 -1.48 40.07
C LEU A 142 -1.23 -2.63 39.98
N LEU A 143 -0.95 -3.64 39.15
CA LEU A 143 -1.94 -4.65 38.78
C LEU A 143 -2.24 -5.63 39.92
N LYS A 144 -1.21 -6.17 40.57
CA LYS A 144 -1.32 -7.17 41.64
C LYS A 144 -2.06 -6.63 42.87
N PRO A 145 -1.74 -5.45 43.43
CA PRO A 145 -2.51 -4.87 44.54
C PRO A 145 -3.96 -4.55 44.14
N PHE A 146 -4.19 -4.05 42.92
CA PHE A 146 -5.53 -3.72 42.43
C PHE A 146 -6.42 -4.96 42.31
N LEU A 147 -5.92 -6.03 41.68
CA LEU A 147 -6.67 -7.28 41.45
C LEU A 147 -6.97 -8.00 42.77
N ILE A 148 -5.99 -8.11 43.67
CA ILE A 148 -6.15 -8.78 44.98
C ILE A 148 -7.13 -7.99 45.88
N ARG A 149 -7.09 -6.65 45.86
CA ARG A 149 -7.98 -5.81 46.69
C ARG A 149 -9.44 -5.85 46.23
N ARG A 150 -9.70 -6.03 44.92
CA ARG A 150 -11.05 -6.18 44.37
C ARG A 150 -11.63 -7.58 44.59
N GLY A 151 -10.81 -8.63 44.51
CA GLY A 151 -11.24 -10.01 44.78
C GLY A 151 -11.71 -10.28 46.21
N ARG A 152 -11.26 -9.47 47.20
CA ARG A 152 -11.70 -9.57 48.60
C ARG A 152 -13.06 -8.94 48.89
N LYS A 153 -13.65 -8.15 47.98
CA LYS A 153 -14.96 -7.48 48.17
C LYS A 153 -16.14 -8.18 47.48
N ALA A 154 -15.91 -9.29 46.78
CA ALA A 154 -16.99 -10.14 46.27
C ALA A 154 -17.26 -11.29 47.26
N LYS A 155 -18.12 -11.04 48.25
CA LYS A 155 -18.84 -12.09 48.98
C LYS A 155 -20.33 -11.77 48.90
N LEU A 156 -21.11 -12.77 48.45
CA LEU A 156 -22.56 -12.89 48.61
C LEU A 156 -22.96 -12.65 50.08
#